data_AF-A0A2T0HJP4-F1
#
_entry.id   AF-A0A2T0HJP4-F1
#
_cell.length_a   1.000
_cell.length_b   1.000
_cell.length_c   1.000
_cell.angle_alpha   90.00
_cell.angle_beta   90.00
_cell.angle_gamma   90.00
#
_symmetry.space_group_name_H-M   'P 1'
#
loop_
_entity.id
_entity.type
_entity.pdbx_description
1 polymer ?
#
loop_
_entity_poly.entity_id
_entity_poly.type
_entity_poly.pdbx_seq_one_letter_code
_entity_poly.pdbx_strand_id
1 'polypeptide(L)'
;MTDKWLHENLRQVIQAVERAGVLVANECVRPDGRRGSGDKAEIDVQIEMLLRTELLELIDCDWWGEETGHVLSGNPFSWVADPNDVTSDFLKGLKGSAISVGLLHRNRPVLGVVHAPVTPSGIPDCIDWAAGTNGTLTMEPQASR
;
A
#
# COMPACT_ATOMS: atom_id res chain seq x y z
N MET A 1 16.11 -4.01 -16.60
CA MET A 1 15.14 -3.09 -15.97
C MET A 1 15.61 -1.68 -16.28
N THR A 2 14.75 -0.83 -16.83
CA THR A 2 15.08 0.58 -17.15
C THR A 2 14.32 1.50 -16.21
N ASP A 3 14.85 2.70 -15.95
CA ASP A 3 14.19 3.71 -15.12
C ASP A 3 12.77 4.01 -15.64
N LYS A 4 12.62 4.12 -16.96
CA LYS A 4 11.31 4.32 -17.61
C LYS A 4 10.30 3.22 -17.27
N TRP A 5 10.72 1.95 -17.24
CA TRP A 5 9.82 0.85 -16.89
C TRP A 5 9.39 0.91 -15.43
N LEU A 6 10.31 1.25 -14.51
CA LEU A 6 9.98 1.42 -13.10
C LEU A 6 9.00 2.58 -12.88
N HIS A 7 9.20 3.71 -13.56
CA HIS A 7 8.32 4.87 -13.46
C HIS A 7 6.89 4.60 -13.96
N GLU A 8 6.73 3.87 -15.07
CA GLU A 8 5.40 3.52 -15.58
C GLU A 8 4.65 2.56 -14.64
N ASN A 9 5.37 1.59 -14.07
CA ASN A 9 4.78 0.70 -13.07
C ASN A 9 4.44 1.45 -11.78
N LEU A 10 5.32 2.37 -11.32
CA LEU A 10 5.09 3.13 -10.10
C LEU A 10 3.78 3.91 -10.12
N ARG A 11 3.43 4.55 -11.23
CA ARG A 11 2.14 5.23 -11.39
C ARG A 11 0.96 4.27 -11.19
N GLN A 12 1.02 3.08 -11.76
CA GLN A 12 -0.05 2.09 -11.64
C GLN A 12 -0.14 1.51 -10.23
N VAL A 13 1.00 1.32 -9.55
CA VAL A 13 1.06 0.92 -8.15
C VAL A 13 0.44 1.97 -7.24
N ILE A 14 0.78 3.26 -7.41
CA ILE A 14 0.17 4.36 -6.65
C ILE A 14 -1.36 4.32 -6.77
N GLN A 15 -1.88 4.17 -7.99
CA GLN A 15 -3.32 4.10 -8.21
C GLN A 15 -3.99 2.88 -7.55
N ALA A 16 -3.32 1.72 -7.52
CA ALA A 16 -3.81 0.53 -6.82
C ALA A 16 -3.87 0.75 -5.31
N VAL A 17 -2.82 1.36 -4.75
CA VAL A 17 -2.73 1.68 -3.32
C VAL A 17 -3.74 2.76 -2.92
N GLU A 18 -3.97 3.78 -3.74
CA GLU A 18 -5.01 4.79 -3.50
C GLU A 18 -6.42 4.18 -3.51
N ARG A 19 -6.71 3.24 -4.43
CA ARG A 19 -7.99 2.50 -4.45
C ARG A 19 -8.19 1.68 -3.17
N ALA A 20 -7.14 0.99 -2.70
CA ALA A 20 -7.15 0.33 -1.40
C ALA A 20 -7.37 1.34 -0.25
N GLY A 21 -6.76 2.52 -0.33
CA GLY A 21 -6.93 3.62 0.62
C GLY A 21 -8.36 4.11 0.76
N VAL A 22 -9.12 4.15 -0.35
CA VAL A 22 -10.56 4.48 -0.33
C VAL A 22 -11.35 3.47 0.53
N LEU A 23 -11.01 2.19 0.47
CA LEU A 23 -11.66 1.16 1.28
C LEU A 23 -11.36 1.34 2.78
N VAL A 24 -10.10 1.64 3.12
CA VAL A 24 -9.70 1.98 4.50
C VAL A 24 -10.44 3.23 5.01
N ALA A 25 -10.50 4.29 4.19
CA ALA A 25 -11.20 5.52 4.54
C ALA A 25 -12.70 5.27 4.78
N ASN A 26 -13.33 4.46 3.93
CA ASN A 26 -14.73 4.05 4.11
C ASN A 26 -14.94 3.23 5.39
N GLU A 27 -14.02 2.32 5.71
CA GLU A 27 -14.07 1.54 6.95
C GLU A 27 -13.98 2.47 8.19
N CYS A 28 -13.17 3.52 8.11
CA CYS A 28 -12.99 4.49 9.20
C CYS A 28 -14.27 5.26 9.57
N VAL A 29 -15.20 5.44 8.64
CA VAL A 29 -16.43 6.24 8.81
C VAL A 29 -17.70 5.39 8.91
N ARG A 30 -17.56 4.07 9.06
CA ARG A 30 -18.70 3.16 9.21
C ARG A 30 -19.54 3.53 10.43
N PRO A 31 -20.89 3.59 10.31
CA PRO A 31 -21.78 3.88 11.43
C PRO A 31 -21.63 2.89 12.60
N ASP A 32 -21.40 1.61 12.28
CA ASP A 32 -21.25 0.53 13.26
C ASP A 32 -19.81 0.42 13.82
N GLY A 33 -18.92 1.33 13.42
CA GLY A 33 -17.50 1.29 13.73
C GLY A 33 -16.70 0.41 12.75
N ARG A 34 -15.38 0.44 12.95
CA ARG A 34 -14.40 -0.35 12.19
C ARG A 34 -14.51 -1.82 12.60
N ARG A 35 -14.60 -2.73 11.64
CA ARG A 35 -14.72 -4.16 11.89
C ARG A 35 -13.37 -4.79 12.19
N GLY A 36 -13.32 -5.62 13.21
CA GLY A 36 -12.11 -6.29 13.65
C GLY A 36 -12.11 -6.57 15.14
N SER A 37 -11.08 -7.25 15.60
CA SER A 37 -10.88 -7.56 17.02
C SER A 37 -9.41 -7.79 17.32
N GLY A 38 -8.97 -7.38 18.51
CA GLY A 38 -7.57 -7.51 18.91
C GLY A 38 -6.66 -6.65 18.04
N ASP A 39 -5.79 -7.30 17.28
CA ASP A 39 -4.80 -6.71 16.38
C ASP A 39 -5.13 -6.91 14.90
N LYS A 40 -6.35 -7.37 14.55
CA LYS A 40 -6.77 -7.62 13.16
C LYS A 40 -8.02 -6.85 12.80
N ALA A 41 -7.97 -6.07 11.72
CA ALA A 41 -9.15 -5.47 11.11
C ALA A 41 -9.59 -6.30 9.91
N GLU A 42 -10.90 -6.48 9.73
CA GLU A 42 -11.42 -7.25 8.58
C GLU A 42 -11.06 -6.59 7.25
N ILE A 43 -10.84 -5.27 7.26
CA ILE A 43 -10.47 -4.50 6.08
C ILE A 43 -9.07 -4.88 5.58
N ASP A 44 -8.16 -5.30 6.46
CA ASP A 44 -6.76 -5.60 6.14
C ASP A 44 -6.68 -6.72 5.10
N VAL A 45 -7.40 -7.83 5.34
CA VAL A 45 -7.52 -8.95 4.39
C VAL A 45 -8.16 -8.51 3.07
N GLN A 46 -9.20 -7.66 3.12
CA GLN A 46 -9.92 -7.21 1.93
C GLN A 46 -9.03 -6.38 1.01
N ILE A 47 -8.28 -5.43 1.58
CA ILE A 47 -7.39 -4.58 0.79
C ILE A 47 -6.14 -5.34 0.34
N GLU A 48 -5.62 -6.29 1.13
CA GLU A 48 -4.49 -7.12 0.70
C GLU A 48 -4.88 -8.01 -0.50
N MET A 49 -6.09 -8.58 -0.51
CA MET A 49 -6.58 -9.34 -1.66
C MET A 49 -6.75 -8.48 -2.92
N LEU A 50 -7.24 -7.25 -2.77
CA LEU A 50 -7.33 -6.28 -3.87
C LEU A 50 -5.94 -5.97 -4.43
N LEU A 51 -5.01 -5.58 -3.56
CA LEU A 51 -3.63 -5.27 -3.93
C LEU A 51 -2.97 -6.48 -4.60
N ARG A 52 -3.12 -7.68 -4.04
CA ARG A 52 -2.57 -8.90 -4.63
C ARG A 52 -3.07 -9.13 -6.05
N THR A 53 -4.36 -8.95 -6.28
CA THR A 53 -4.97 -9.13 -7.61
C THR A 53 -4.39 -8.12 -8.59
N GLU A 54 -4.48 -6.82 -8.26
CA GLU A 54 -4.07 -5.75 -9.18
C GLU A 54 -2.55 -5.75 -9.43
N LEU A 55 -1.73 -5.96 -8.39
CA LEU A 55 -0.27 -5.91 -8.51
C LEU A 55 0.30 -7.12 -9.26
N LEU A 56 -0.32 -8.31 -9.12
CA LEU A 56 0.08 -9.49 -9.89
C LEU A 56 -0.37 -9.40 -11.35
N GLU A 57 -1.46 -8.68 -11.65
CA GLU A 57 -1.82 -8.34 -13.04
C GLU A 57 -0.79 -7.39 -13.69
N LEU A 58 -0.21 -6.46 -12.90
CA LEU A 58 0.85 -5.56 -13.38
C LEU A 58 2.17 -6.30 -13.60
N ILE A 59 2.60 -7.07 -12.60
CA ILE A 59 3.85 -7.83 -12.62
C ILE A 59 3.59 -9.19 -11.98
N ASP A 60 3.45 -10.21 -12.82
CA ASP A 60 3.27 -11.60 -12.41
C ASP A 60 4.57 -12.14 -11.78
N CYS A 61 4.62 -12.13 -10.45
CA CYS A 61 5.79 -12.51 -9.66
C CYS A 61 5.43 -13.07 -8.28
N ASP A 62 6.44 -13.32 -7.44
CA ASP A 62 6.20 -13.86 -6.10
C ASP A 62 5.46 -12.83 -5.22
N TRP A 63 4.72 -13.32 -4.22
CA TRP A 63 3.91 -12.49 -3.31
C TRP A 63 4.28 -12.73 -1.86
N TRP A 64 4.36 -11.65 -1.08
CA TRP A 64 4.52 -11.61 0.37
C TRP A 64 3.52 -10.63 0.97
N GLY A 65 2.45 -11.13 1.56
CA GLY A 65 1.47 -10.33 2.28
C GLY A 65 1.48 -10.64 3.78
N GLU A 66 1.16 -9.64 4.59
CA GLU A 66 1.06 -9.75 6.04
C GLU A 66 -0.10 -10.66 6.46
N GLU A 67 -1.28 -10.48 5.84
CA GLU A 67 -2.52 -11.13 6.26
C GLU A 67 -2.80 -12.45 5.53
N THR A 68 -2.45 -12.55 4.24
CA THR A 68 -2.74 -13.73 3.40
C THR A 68 -1.52 -14.63 3.15
N GLY A 69 -0.38 -14.28 3.75
CA GLY A 69 0.86 -15.04 3.66
C GLY A 69 1.58 -14.87 2.31
N HIS A 70 2.33 -15.89 1.89
CA HIS A 70 3.24 -15.77 0.75
C HIS A 70 3.12 -16.92 -0.26
N VAL A 71 3.46 -16.62 -1.51
CA VAL A 71 3.66 -17.59 -2.60
C VAL A 71 5.02 -17.33 -3.22
N LEU A 72 5.93 -18.27 -3.06
CA LEU A 72 7.32 -18.17 -3.50
C LEU A 72 7.64 -19.27 -4.52
N SER A 73 7.86 -18.88 -5.77
CA SER A 73 8.27 -19.75 -6.87
C SER A 73 9.78 -19.67 -7.17
N GLY A 74 10.48 -18.69 -6.58
CA GLY A 74 11.85 -18.35 -6.93
C GLY A 74 11.95 -17.32 -8.05
N ASN A 75 10.84 -16.63 -8.36
CA ASN A 75 10.83 -15.50 -9.28
C ASN A 75 11.82 -14.43 -8.76
N PRO A 76 12.66 -13.82 -9.61
CA PRO A 76 13.55 -12.77 -9.17
C PRO A 76 12.81 -11.52 -8.68
N PHE A 77 11.52 -11.35 -8.99
CA PHE A 77 10.68 -10.30 -8.46
C PHE A 77 9.75 -10.80 -7.37
N SER A 78 9.47 -9.94 -6.40
CA SER A 78 8.47 -10.23 -5.36
C SER A 78 7.79 -8.94 -4.93
N TRP A 79 6.46 -8.97 -4.88
CA TRP A 79 5.67 -7.96 -4.17
C TRP A 79 5.71 -8.24 -2.67
N VAL A 80 5.86 -7.18 -1.88
CA VAL A 80 5.69 -7.19 -0.43
C VAL A 80 4.59 -6.18 -0.10
N ALA A 81 3.58 -6.59 0.65
CA ALA A 81 2.45 -5.75 1.01
C ALA A 81 2.14 -5.88 2.50
N ASP A 82 1.95 -4.72 3.13
CA ASP A 82 1.38 -4.55 4.47
C ASP A 82 0.14 -3.65 4.29
N PRO A 83 -1.06 -4.20 4.51
CA PRO A 83 -2.30 -3.46 4.33
C PRO A 83 -2.52 -2.38 5.39
N ASN A 84 -1.93 -2.49 6.59
CA ASN A 84 -2.22 -1.60 7.71
C ASN A 84 -1.16 -1.67 8.83
N ASP A 85 -0.13 -0.83 8.74
CA ASP A 85 1.04 -0.83 9.64
C ASP A 85 0.71 -0.49 11.13
N VAL A 86 -0.55 -0.20 11.49
CA VAL A 86 -0.95 0.06 12.89
C VAL A 86 -2.40 -0.38 13.21
N THR A 87 -2.74 -1.65 12.96
CA THR A 87 -4.10 -2.18 13.13
C THR A 87 -4.71 -1.96 14.52
N SER A 88 -3.92 -2.06 15.59
CA SER A 88 -4.39 -1.82 16.97
C SER A 88 -4.84 -0.38 17.21
N ASP A 89 -4.18 0.61 16.61
CA ASP A 89 -4.54 2.02 16.76
C ASP A 89 -5.63 2.42 15.77
N PHE A 90 -5.64 1.79 14.59
CA PHE A 90 -6.75 1.84 13.65
C PHE A 90 -8.08 1.43 14.34
N LEU A 91 -8.12 0.30 15.04
CA LEU A 91 -9.33 -0.17 15.73
C LEU A 91 -9.76 0.74 16.90
N LYS A 92 -8.84 1.49 17.51
CA LYS A 92 -9.14 2.51 18.54
C LYS A 92 -9.63 3.85 17.95
N GLY A 93 -9.73 3.95 16.61
CA GLY A 93 -10.16 5.17 15.92
C GLY A 93 -9.07 6.23 15.79
N LEU A 94 -7.80 5.90 16.07
CA LEU A 94 -6.69 6.79 15.81
C LEU A 94 -6.47 6.93 14.30
N LYS A 95 -5.98 8.12 13.93
CA LYS A 95 -5.61 8.48 12.56
C LYS A 95 -4.13 8.17 12.38
N GLY A 96 -3.73 7.69 11.20
CA GLY A 96 -2.34 7.28 10.93
C GLY A 96 -2.14 5.85 10.44
N SER A 97 -3.22 5.13 10.11
CA SER A 97 -3.08 3.89 9.32
C SER A 97 -2.48 4.22 7.96
N ALA A 98 -1.58 3.36 7.50
CA ALA A 98 -0.94 3.47 6.20
C ALA A 98 -0.88 2.10 5.53
N ILE A 99 -1.02 2.11 4.21
CA ILE A 99 -0.86 0.97 3.33
C ILE A 99 0.55 1.04 2.76
N SER A 100 1.33 -0.03 2.86
CA SER A 100 2.70 -0.09 2.38
C SER A 100 2.86 -1.21 1.33
N VAL A 101 3.37 -0.85 0.16
CA VAL A 101 3.66 -1.80 -0.93
C VAL A 101 5.08 -1.58 -1.45
N GLY A 102 5.82 -2.67 -1.65
CA GLY A 102 7.15 -2.65 -2.25
C GLY A 102 7.35 -3.73 -3.30
N LEU A 103 8.12 -3.41 -4.34
CA LEU A 103 8.64 -4.39 -5.30
C LEU A 103 10.10 -4.68 -5.00
N LEU A 104 10.42 -5.95 -4.81
CA LEU A 104 11.79 -6.43 -4.70
C LEU A 104 12.24 -7.03 -6.03
N HIS A 105 13.52 -6.83 -6.36
CA HIS A 105 14.24 -7.59 -7.39
C HIS A 105 15.48 -8.22 -6.75
N ARG A 106 15.52 -9.55 -6.68
CA ARG A 106 16.55 -10.35 -6.00
C ARG A 106 16.76 -9.89 -4.56
N ASN A 107 15.65 -9.76 -3.82
CA ASN A 107 15.61 -9.30 -2.43
C ASN A 107 16.15 -7.88 -2.21
N ARG A 108 16.18 -7.04 -3.26
CA ARG A 108 16.53 -5.62 -3.16
C ARG A 108 15.34 -4.76 -3.59
N PRO A 109 14.92 -3.76 -2.82
CA PRO A 109 13.82 -2.89 -3.20
C PRO A 109 14.17 -2.09 -4.46
N VAL A 110 13.23 -2.06 -5.40
CA VAL A 110 13.33 -1.29 -6.65
C VAL A 110 12.19 -0.29 -6.82
N LEU A 111 11.12 -0.43 -6.03
CA LEU A 111 9.96 0.46 -6.00
C LEU A 111 9.26 0.34 -4.64
N GLY A 112 8.74 1.44 -4.12
CA GLY A 112 7.90 1.45 -2.92
C GLY A 112 6.85 2.56 -2.93
N VAL A 113 5.70 2.29 -2.32
CA VAL A 113 4.59 3.24 -2.11
C VAL A 113 4.10 3.07 -0.68
N VAL A 114 3.94 4.18 0.04
CA VAL A 114 3.24 4.23 1.33
C VAL A 114 2.14 5.28 1.25
N HIS A 115 0.91 4.88 1.55
CA HIS A 115 -0.25 5.74 1.46
C HIS A 115 -0.99 5.79 2.79
N ALA A 116 -1.16 7.00 3.33
CA ALA A 116 -1.95 7.27 4.52
C ALA A 116 -3.31 7.86 4.12
N PRO A 117 -4.37 7.04 3.96
CA PRO A 117 -5.67 7.52 3.48
C PRO A 117 -6.41 8.39 4.50
N VAL A 118 -6.09 8.25 5.80
CA VAL A 118 -6.75 9.00 6.88
C VAL A 118 -5.71 9.60 7.83
N THR A 119 -5.41 10.87 7.62
CA THR A 119 -4.43 11.64 8.41
C THR A 119 -5.13 12.57 9.43
N PRO A 120 -4.41 13.05 10.45
CA PRO A 120 -4.92 14.06 11.38
C PRO A 120 -5.51 15.31 10.71
N SER A 121 -4.90 15.81 9.62
CA SER A 121 -5.35 16.97 8.86
C SER A 121 -6.58 16.68 7.98
N GLY A 122 -6.94 15.41 7.79
CA GLY A 122 -8.05 14.99 6.92
C GLY A 122 -7.70 14.98 5.44
N ILE A 123 -6.44 15.24 5.09
CA ILE A 123 -5.92 15.19 3.71
C ILE A 123 -5.11 13.89 3.58
N PRO A 124 -5.47 12.97 2.66
CA PRO A 124 -4.66 11.78 2.39
C PRO A 124 -3.23 12.16 1.99
N ASP A 125 -2.26 11.34 2.39
CA ASP A 125 -0.86 11.53 2.05
C ASP A 125 -0.30 10.29 1.35
N CYS A 126 0.66 10.48 0.45
CA CYS A 126 1.27 9.39 -0.30
C CYS A 126 2.74 9.71 -0.56
N ILE A 127 3.62 8.79 -0.19
CA ILE A 127 5.03 8.83 -0.56
C ILE A 127 5.35 7.65 -1.48
N ASP A 128 6.15 7.92 -2.49
CA ASP A 128 6.55 6.93 -3.48
C ASP A 128 8.04 7.05 -3.82
N TRP A 129 8.61 5.94 -4.28
CA TRP A 129 10.00 5.87 -4.70
C TRP A 129 10.23 4.76 -5.72
N ALA A 130 11.16 4.97 -6.65
CA ALA A 130 11.67 3.94 -7.55
C ALA A 130 13.19 4.07 -7.73
N ALA A 131 13.87 2.94 -7.93
CA ALA A 131 15.30 2.94 -8.20
C ALA A 131 15.62 3.75 -9.47
N GLY A 132 16.71 4.53 -9.42
CA GLY A 132 17.11 5.42 -10.52
C GLY A 132 16.54 6.84 -10.42
N THR A 133 15.63 7.12 -9.47
CA THR A 133 15.23 8.50 -9.18
C THR A 133 16.31 9.22 -8.37
N ASN A 134 16.92 10.26 -8.97
CA ASN A 134 17.82 11.19 -8.26
C ASN A 134 17.03 12.22 -7.39
N GLY A 135 15.72 12.02 -7.21
CA GLY A 135 14.81 12.97 -6.57
C GLY A 135 14.20 12.40 -5.30
N THR A 136 14.32 13.20 -4.25
CA THR A 136 13.65 13.17 -2.95
C THR A 136 12.22 12.61 -2.99
N LEU A 137 11.82 11.91 -1.92
CA LEU A 137 10.42 11.59 -1.57
C LEU A 137 9.51 12.73 -2.02
N THR A 138 8.68 12.48 -3.04
CA THR A 138 7.71 13.45 -3.55
C THR A 138 6.56 13.54 -2.55
N MET A 139 6.73 14.37 -1.53
CA MET A 139 5.58 14.90 -0.79
C MET A 139 4.92 15.93 -1.72
N GLU A 140 3.92 15.53 -2.50
CA GLU A 140 3.11 16.54 -3.21
C GLU A 140 2.24 17.26 -2.18
N PRO A 141 2.40 18.58 -1.93
CA PRO A 141 1.42 19.33 -1.19
C PRO A 141 0.23 19.53 -2.13
N GLN A 142 -0.84 18.75 -1.96
CA GLN A 142 -2.05 18.99 -2.74
C GLN A 142 -2.63 20.37 -2.38
N ALA A 143 -2.71 21.22 -3.40
CA ALA A 143 -3.14 22.60 -3.31
C ALA A 143 -4.52 22.71 -2.64
N SER A 144 -4.60 23.58 -1.63
CA SER A 144 -5.85 24.04 -1.02
C SER A 144 -6.82 24.54 -2.10
N ARG A 145 -7.98 23.89 -2.21
CA ARG A 145 -9.18 24.45 -2.86
C ARG A 145 -10.24 24.70 -1.81
#